data_AF-A0A4S9WXJ2-F1
#
_entry.id   AF-A0A4S9WXJ2-F1
#
_cell.length_a   1.000
_cell.length_b   1.000
_cell.length_c   1.000
_cell.angle_alpha   90.00
_cell.angle_beta   90.00
_cell.angle_gamma   90.00
#
_symmetry.space_group_name_H-M   'P 1'
#
loop_
_entity.id
_entity.type
_entity.pdbx_description
1 polymer ?
#
loop_
_entity_poly.entity_id
_entity_poly.type
_entity_poly.pdbx_seq_one_letter_code
_entity_poly.pdbx_strand_id
1 'polypeptide(L)'
;MTLGMEHTYGLLALRAHNIHAAERNKDPCKRIIIAFAGPPGSGKSTAAQEVVDRLNKHHYQPWAQVLPMDGFHYSQSTLDMMPNKAEAYARRGADWTFDAPKLINFLQHLRCSKTDSKAEILAPGFDHAIKDPKTDAIRIWPNTSLVIIEGSWLLLDQEPWNVIPALCDDTWFIDVEPSLARARIAKRHVQAGIEGDMSRAILRADTNDMINGEKIRSRLVAPNLRVQSVETTDAALNATPASAAINLISSIPGSRNDPAAVGSVISGLRV
;
A
#
# COMPACT_ATOMS: atom_id res chain seq x y z
N MET A 1 1.54 9.24 26.90
CA MET A 1 0.28 9.04 26.15
C MET A 1 0.47 8.90 24.63
N THR A 2 1.65 8.44 24.16
CA THR A 2 1.98 8.31 22.72
C THR A 2 2.46 6.90 22.34
N LEU A 3 2.52 5.98 23.31
CA LEU A 3 3.25 4.70 23.19
C LEU A 3 2.65 3.72 22.17
N GLY A 4 1.35 3.76 21.89
CA GLY A 4 0.73 2.84 20.92
C GLY A 4 1.02 3.17 19.45
N MET A 5 1.21 4.44 19.10
CA MET A 5 1.42 4.91 17.70
C MET A 5 2.82 4.63 17.20
N GLU A 6 3.80 4.96 18.05
CA GLU A 6 5.21 4.66 17.83
C GLU A 6 5.43 3.16 17.61
N HIS A 7 4.62 2.32 18.25
CA HIS A 7 4.82 0.88 18.24
C HIS A 7 4.48 0.25 16.90
N THR A 8 3.28 0.44 16.32
CA THR A 8 2.93 -0.25 15.06
C THR A 8 3.73 0.23 13.87
N TYR A 9 3.90 1.56 13.71
CA TYR A 9 4.77 2.10 12.66
C TYR A 9 6.23 1.70 12.86
N GLY A 10 6.70 1.69 14.12
CA GLY A 10 8.02 1.19 14.48
C GLY A 10 8.20 -0.30 14.14
N LEU A 11 7.20 -1.13 14.39
CA LEU A 11 7.21 -2.56 14.06
C LEU A 11 7.25 -2.80 12.55
N LEU A 12 6.48 -2.04 11.76
CA LEU A 12 6.53 -2.11 10.30
C LEU A 12 7.89 -1.65 9.76
N ALA A 13 8.42 -0.54 10.26
CA ALA A 13 9.75 -0.07 9.90
C ALA A 13 10.84 -1.10 10.28
N LEU A 14 10.75 -1.70 11.47
CA LEU A 14 11.66 -2.75 11.90
C LEU A 14 11.57 -3.99 10.98
N ARG A 15 10.35 -4.41 10.61
CA ARG A 15 10.16 -5.52 9.67
C ARG A 15 10.76 -5.22 8.30
N ALA A 16 10.47 -4.05 7.73
CA ALA A 16 11.06 -3.61 6.46
C ALA A 16 12.59 -3.57 6.53
N HIS A 17 13.15 -3.05 7.62
CA HIS A 17 14.59 -3.03 7.85
C HIS A 17 15.18 -4.45 7.90
N ASN A 18 14.54 -5.38 8.62
CA ASN A 18 15.02 -6.75 8.74
C ASN A 18 14.99 -7.51 7.42
N ILE A 19 13.94 -7.34 6.61
CA ILE A 19 13.85 -7.91 5.26
C ILE A 19 14.95 -7.34 4.38
N HIS A 20 15.14 -6.01 4.42
CA HIS A 20 16.20 -5.35 3.69
C HIS A 20 17.58 -5.88 4.10
N ALA A 21 17.90 -5.93 5.39
CA ALA A 21 19.17 -6.45 5.87
C ALA A 21 19.39 -7.92 5.45
N ALA A 22 18.38 -8.78 5.58
CA ALA A 22 18.48 -10.20 5.23
C ALA A 22 18.74 -10.41 3.73
N GLU A 23 18.05 -9.68 2.86
CA GLU A 23 18.22 -9.81 1.41
C GLU A 23 19.52 -9.15 0.91
N ARG A 24 19.91 -8.01 1.50
CA ARG A 24 21.17 -7.31 1.17
C ARG A 24 22.42 -8.09 1.58
N ASN A 25 22.32 -8.90 2.64
CA ASN A 25 23.39 -9.82 3.02
C ASN A 25 23.61 -10.92 1.97
N LYS A 26 22.58 -11.26 1.16
CA LYS A 26 22.67 -12.22 0.06
C LYS A 26 23.16 -11.54 -1.23
N ASP A 27 22.60 -10.37 -1.53
CA ASP A 27 22.97 -9.56 -2.70
C ASP A 27 23.04 -8.05 -2.33
N PRO A 28 24.25 -7.49 -2.16
CA PRO A 28 24.47 -6.08 -1.84
C PRO A 28 24.07 -5.08 -2.93
N CYS A 29 23.47 -5.50 -4.03
CA CYS A 29 22.95 -4.60 -5.06
C CYS A 29 21.45 -4.77 -5.27
N LYS A 30 20.81 -5.74 -4.61
CA LYS A 30 19.39 -6.02 -4.72
C LYS A 30 18.56 -4.86 -4.18
N ARG A 31 17.53 -4.50 -4.95
CA ARG A 31 16.45 -3.61 -4.55
C ARG A 31 15.29 -4.43 -3.99
N ILE A 32 14.78 -4.00 -2.84
CA ILE A 32 13.72 -4.68 -2.12
C ILE A 32 12.38 -4.01 -2.41
N ILE A 33 11.36 -4.82 -2.68
CA ILE A 33 10.02 -4.35 -3.00
C ILE A 33 9.03 -4.93 -1.98
N ILE A 34 8.31 -4.08 -1.27
CA ILE A 34 7.23 -4.48 -0.36
C ILE A 34 5.91 -4.00 -0.95
N ALA A 35 4.96 -4.91 -1.17
CA ALA A 35 3.59 -4.54 -1.51
C ALA A 35 2.82 -4.21 -0.24
N PHE A 36 2.24 -3.02 -0.15
CA PHE A 36 1.38 -2.61 0.96
C PHE A 36 -0.04 -2.31 0.47
N ALA A 37 -0.90 -3.32 0.53
CA ALA A 37 -2.27 -3.26 0.05
C ALA A 37 -3.26 -2.89 1.15
N GLY A 38 -4.41 -2.36 0.75
CA GLY A 38 -5.54 -2.10 1.65
C GLY A 38 -6.72 -1.49 0.92
N PRO A 39 -7.95 -1.66 1.42
CA PRO A 39 -9.13 -1.06 0.81
C PRO A 39 -9.09 0.47 0.90
N PRO A 40 -9.88 1.20 0.08
CA PRO A 40 -10.09 2.63 0.27
C PRO A 40 -10.49 2.97 1.72
N GLY A 41 -10.01 4.10 2.26
CA GLY A 41 -10.28 4.49 3.65
C GLY A 41 -9.45 3.77 4.72
N SER A 42 -8.60 2.82 4.35
CA SER A 42 -7.71 2.10 5.28
C SER A 42 -6.58 2.95 5.86
N GLY A 43 -6.12 3.97 5.12
CA GLY A 43 -4.95 4.79 5.49
C GLY A 43 -3.59 4.24 5.10
N LYS A 44 -3.56 3.30 4.15
CA LYS A 44 -2.33 2.71 3.61
C LYS A 44 -1.27 3.73 3.16
N SER A 45 -1.65 4.84 2.54
CA SER A 45 -0.69 5.87 2.08
C SER A 45 -0.02 6.58 3.25
N THR A 46 -0.79 6.96 4.28
CA THR A 46 -0.24 7.51 5.54
C THR A 46 0.70 6.51 6.20
N ALA A 47 0.29 5.23 6.27
CA ALA A 47 1.09 4.21 6.92
C ALA A 47 2.39 3.90 6.17
N ALA A 48 2.35 3.82 4.84
CA ALA A 48 3.54 3.62 4.02
C ALA A 48 4.53 4.78 4.19
N GLN A 49 4.04 6.03 4.21
CA GLN A 49 4.89 7.20 4.39
C GLN A 49 5.54 7.23 5.78
N GLU A 50 4.78 6.98 6.85
CA GLU A 50 5.33 6.91 8.22
C GLU A 50 6.43 5.84 8.36
N VAL A 51 6.26 4.70 7.70
CA VAL A 51 7.30 3.65 7.68
C VAL A 51 8.56 4.14 6.97
N VAL A 52 8.43 4.72 5.79
CA VAL A 52 9.56 5.25 5.01
C VAL A 52 10.27 6.39 5.75
N ASP A 53 9.53 7.30 6.38
CA ASP A 53 10.09 8.40 7.16
C ASP A 53 10.91 7.87 8.36
N ARG A 54 10.40 6.83 9.05
CA ARG A 54 11.14 6.17 10.13
C ARG A 54 12.41 5.47 9.64
N LEU A 55 12.37 4.81 8.49
CA LEU A 55 13.55 4.18 7.87
C LEU A 55 14.62 5.22 7.48
N ASN A 56 14.21 6.42 7.09
CA ASN A 56 15.10 7.47 6.61
C ASN A 56 15.55 8.47 7.70
N LYS A 57 14.94 8.47 8.89
CA LYS A 57 15.10 9.48 9.97
C LYS A 57 16.55 9.82 10.38
N HIS A 58 17.49 8.90 10.16
CA HIS A 58 18.91 9.05 10.52
C HIS A 58 19.88 8.88 9.35
N HIS A 59 19.38 8.95 8.11
CA HIS A 59 20.19 8.80 6.91
C HIS A 59 20.30 10.13 6.17
N TYR A 60 21.52 10.54 5.83
CA TYR A 60 21.77 11.77 5.06
C TYR A 60 21.12 11.71 3.66
N GLN A 61 21.13 10.52 3.05
CA GLN A 61 20.43 10.25 1.80
C GLN A 61 19.32 9.22 2.03
N PRO A 62 18.08 9.47 1.59
CA PRO A 62 17.00 8.49 1.66
C PRO A 62 17.36 7.21 0.90
N TRP A 63 17.09 6.06 1.51
CA TRP A 63 17.30 4.74 0.91
C TRP A 63 15.98 3.96 0.76
N ALA A 64 14.92 4.41 1.42
CA ALA A 64 13.57 3.90 1.29
C ALA A 64 12.64 4.93 0.63
N GLN A 65 11.68 4.49 -0.18
CA GLN A 65 10.69 5.37 -0.83
C GLN A 65 9.32 4.70 -0.98
N VAL A 66 8.25 5.48 -0.88
CA VAL A 66 6.89 5.04 -1.24
C VAL A 66 6.65 5.23 -2.74
N LEU A 67 6.07 4.23 -3.38
CA LEU A 67 5.56 4.30 -4.74
C LEU A 67 4.04 4.12 -4.73
N PRO A 68 3.24 5.17 -4.98
CA PRO A 68 1.80 5.04 -5.10
C PRO A 68 1.40 4.32 -6.39
N MET A 69 0.53 3.32 -6.27
CA MET A 69 -0.10 2.64 -7.42
C MET A 69 -0.96 3.60 -8.27
N ASP A 70 -1.41 4.72 -7.72
CA ASP A 70 -2.28 5.68 -8.39
C ASP A 70 -1.70 6.21 -9.71
N GLY A 71 -0.36 6.25 -9.88
CA GLY A 71 0.25 6.63 -11.15
C GLY A 71 -0.05 5.68 -12.32
N PHE A 72 -0.57 4.49 -12.04
CA PHE A 72 -0.92 3.47 -13.02
C PHE A 72 -2.42 3.46 -13.38
N HIS A 73 -3.19 4.48 -13.01
CA HIS A 73 -4.52 4.67 -13.59
C HIS A 73 -4.40 4.81 -15.12
N TYR A 74 -5.40 4.36 -15.87
CA TYR A 74 -5.52 4.77 -17.28
C TYR A 74 -5.70 6.29 -17.36
N SER A 75 -5.19 6.97 -18.39
CA SER A 75 -5.49 8.39 -18.56
C SER A 75 -6.97 8.63 -18.84
N GLN A 76 -7.47 9.84 -18.60
CA GLN A 76 -8.80 10.28 -19.02
C GLN A 76 -8.99 10.11 -20.52
N SER A 77 -7.97 10.42 -21.32
CA SER A 77 -7.98 10.15 -22.76
C SER A 77 -8.13 8.66 -23.09
N THR A 78 -7.56 7.77 -22.28
CA THR A 78 -7.74 6.32 -22.44
C THR A 78 -9.14 5.89 -22.03
N LEU A 79 -9.68 6.43 -20.93
CA LEU A 79 -11.05 6.17 -20.51
C LEU A 79 -12.07 6.65 -21.55
N ASP A 80 -11.78 7.77 -22.22
CA ASP A 80 -12.64 8.33 -23.27
C ASP A 80 -12.80 7.39 -24.47
N MET A 81 -11.82 6.51 -24.70
CA MET A 81 -11.83 5.51 -25.77
C MET A 81 -12.48 4.18 -25.35
N MET A 82 -12.81 3.99 -24.07
CA MET A 82 -13.41 2.74 -23.60
C MET A 82 -14.88 2.62 -24.04
N PRO A 83 -15.33 1.43 -24.50
CA PRO A 83 -16.74 1.20 -24.85
C PRO A 83 -17.72 1.53 -23.72
N ASN A 84 -17.30 1.35 -22.47
CA ASN A 84 -18.06 1.66 -21.26
C ASN A 84 -17.58 2.96 -20.57
N LYS A 85 -17.14 3.98 -21.34
CA LYS A 85 -16.65 5.28 -20.83
C LYS A 85 -17.41 5.81 -19.61
N ALA A 86 -18.74 5.91 -19.68
CA ALA A 86 -19.54 6.46 -18.59
C ALA A 86 -19.38 5.67 -17.28
N GLU A 87 -19.35 4.34 -17.38
CA GLU A 87 -19.06 3.45 -16.25
C GLU A 87 -17.61 3.63 -15.78
N ALA A 88 -16.64 3.74 -16.70
CA ALA A 88 -15.23 3.90 -16.37
C ALA A 88 -14.95 5.14 -15.51
N TYR A 89 -15.63 6.25 -15.81
CA TYR A 89 -15.58 7.45 -14.97
C TYR A 89 -16.34 7.29 -13.65
N ALA A 90 -17.52 6.64 -13.66
CA ALA A 90 -18.30 6.40 -12.45
C ALA A 90 -17.60 5.45 -11.46
N ARG A 91 -16.88 4.45 -12.00
CA ARG A 91 -16.15 3.40 -11.30
C ARG A 91 -14.65 3.67 -11.25
N ARG A 92 -14.21 4.91 -11.48
CA ARG A 92 -12.80 5.30 -11.41
C ARG A 92 -12.21 4.84 -10.07
N GLY A 93 -11.12 4.08 -10.12
CA GLY A 93 -10.52 3.41 -8.97
C GLY A 93 -10.86 1.92 -8.86
N ALA A 94 -11.80 1.39 -9.65
CA ALA A 94 -11.99 -0.04 -9.85
C ALA A 94 -10.77 -0.67 -10.54
N ASP A 95 -10.53 -1.96 -10.32
CA ASP A 95 -9.34 -2.69 -10.81
C ASP A 95 -9.13 -2.54 -12.32
N TRP A 96 -10.20 -2.58 -13.12
CA TRP A 96 -10.14 -2.46 -14.58
C TRP A 96 -9.95 -1.02 -15.09
N THR A 97 -9.91 -0.01 -14.20
CA THR A 97 -9.58 1.39 -14.54
C THR A 97 -8.09 1.72 -14.40
N PHE A 98 -7.28 0.72 -14.07
CA PHE A 98 -5.82 0.80 -14.01
C PHE A 98 -5.16 -0.01 -15.13
N ASP A 99 -3.99 0.45 -15.56
CA ASP A 99 -3.10 -0.27 -16.45
C ASP A 99 -2.26 -1.28 -15.65
N ALA A 100 -2.89 -2.41 -15.29
CA ALA A 100 -2.23 -3.49 -14.56
C ALA A 100 -0.98 -4.04 -15.28
N PRO A 101 -1.00 -4.29 -16.60
CA PRO A 101 0.20 -4.72 -17.33
C PRO A 101 1.36 -3.74 -17.21
N LYS A 102 1.10 -2.43 -17.29
CA LYS A 102 2.15 -1.40 -17.10
C LYS A 102 2.74 -1.45 -15.69
N LEU A 103 1.91 -1.64 -14.66
CA LEU A 103 2.41 -1.80 -13.29
C LEU A 103 3.27 -3.06 -13.13
N ILE A 104 2.81 -4.19 -13.65
CA ILE A 104 3.52 -5.48 -13.57
C ILE A 104 4.89 -5.38 -14.26
N ASN A 105 4.93 -4.82 -15.47
CA ASN A 105 6.19 -4.59 -16.19
C ASN A 105 7.13 -3.66 -15.42
N PHE A 106 6.59 -2.61 -14.79
CA PHE A 106 7.37 -1.72 -13.94
C PHE A 106 7.96 -2.44 -12.73
N LEU A 107 7.17 -3.26 -12.03
CA LEU A 107 7.65 -4.04 -10.88
C LEU A 107 8.69 -5.08 -11.28
N GLN A 108 8.55 -5.72 -12.44
CA GLN A 108 9.57 -6.62 -12.99
C GLN A 108 10.88 -5.86 -13.26
N HIS A 109 10.81 -4.70 -13.90
CA HIS A 109 11.98 -3.84 -14.13
C HIS A 109 12.64 -3.43 -12.81
N LEU A 110 11.84 -3.00 -11.83
CA LEU A 110 12.32 -2.60 -10.52
C LEU A 110 12.99 -3.76 -9.77
N ARG A 111 12.43 -4.98 -9.85
CA ARG A 111 12.99 -6.18 -9.19
C ARG A 111 14.33 -6.60 -9.81
N CYS A 112 14.48 -6.47 -11.13
CA CYS A 112 15.71 -6.82 -11.84
C CYS A 112 16.77 -5.70 -11.79
N SER A 113 16.39 -4.51 -11.36
CA SER A 113 17.30 -3.36 -11.29
C SER A 113 18.24 -3.44 -10.08
N LYS A 114 19.45 -2.90 -10.25
CA LYS A 114 20.47 -2.86 -9.21
C LYS A 114 20.72 -1.45 -8.68
N THR A 115 21.02 -1.37 -7.38
CA THR A 115 21.31 -0.11 -6.69
C THR A 115 22.72 0.45 -6.99
N ASP A 116 23.64 -0.38 -7.49
CA ASP A 116 25.00 0.04 -7.90
C ASP A 116 25.05 0.66 -9.31
N SER A 117 23.90 0.70 -10.00
CA SER A 117 23.78 1.37 -11.30
C SER A 117 23.86 2.90 -11.16
N LYS A 118 24.08 3.59 -12.27
CA LYS A 118 23.99 5.07 -12.32
C LYS A 118 22.62 5.57 -12.81
N ALA A 119 21.74 4.67 -13.23
CA ALA A 119 20.49 5.02 -13.87
C ALA A 119 19.37 5.19 -12.85
N GLU A 120 18.67 6.33 -12.91
CA GLU A 120 17.39 6.48 -12.22
C GLU A 120 16.29 5.69 -12.95
N ILE A 121 15.27 5.27 -12.20
CA ILE A 121 14.06 4.67 -12.75
C ILE A 121 12.93 5.67 -12.59
N LEU A 122 12.21 5.92 -13.69
CA LEU A 122 11.08 6.85 -13.73
C LEU A 122 9.77 6.08 -13.63
N ALA A 123 8.96 6.43 -12.65
CA ALA A 123 7.63 5.88 -12.45
C ALA A 123 6.57 6.97 -12.69
N PRO A 124 5.37 6.60 -13.17
CA PRO A 124 4.28 7.55 -13.26
C PRO A 124 3.80 7.92 -11.86
N GLY A 125 3.36 9.17 -11.68
CA GLY A 125 2.61 9.62 -10.51
C GLY A 125 1.17 9.95 -10.88
N PHE A 126 0.38 10.41 -9.93
CA PHE A 126 -1.00 10.83 -10.18
C PHE A 126 -1.22 12.25 -9.71
N ASP A 127 -1.80 13.08 -10.58
CA ASP A 127 -2.15 14.46 -10.24
C ASP A 127 -3.63 14.51 -9.86
N HIS A 128 -3.90 14.66 -8.56
CA HIS A 128 -5.26 14.71 -8.02
C HIS A 128 -6.03 15.99 -8.40
N ALA A 129 -5.34 17.07 -8.81
CA ALA A 129 -6.01 18.30 -9.22
C ALA A 129 -6.66 18.15 -10.60
N ILE A 130 -5.94 17.54 -11.55
CA ILE A 130 -6.46 17.26 -12.90
C ILE A 130 -7.07 15.86 -13.06
N LYS A 131 -6.93 15.00 -12.04
CA LYS A 131 -7.44 13.62 -11.97
C LYS A 131 -6.86 12.69 -13.04
N ASP A 132 -5.57 12.85 -13.37
CA ASP A 132 -4.89 12.11 -14.43
C ASP A 132 -3.48 11.65 -14.02
N PRO A 133 -2.96 10.53 -14.56
CA PRO A 133 -1.60 10.10 -14.30
C PRO A 133 -0.61 11.04 -15.01
N LYS A 134 0.51 11.30 -14.36
CA LYS A 134 1.63 12.08 -14.88
C LYS A 134 2.81 11.18 -15.13
N THR A 135 3.21 11.04 -16.38
CA THR A 135 4.40 10.28 -16.80
C THR A 135 5.66 10.81 -16.11
N ASP A 136 6.54 9.90 -15.71
CA ASP A 136 7.87 10.20 -15.12
C ASP A 136 7.85 11.16 -13.92
N ALA A 137 6.75 11.19 -13.17
CA ALA A 137 6.58 12.11 -12.05
C ALA A 137 7.33 11.68 -10.78
N ILE A 138 7.66 10.40 -10.66
CA ILE A 138 8.35 9.84 -9.49
C ILE A 138 9.70 9.28 -9.94
N ARG A 139 10.76 9.75 -9.29
CA ARG A 139 12.13 9.27 -9.51
C ARG A 139 12.50 8.29 -8.42
N ILE A 140 12.95 7.10 -8.81
CA ILE A 140 13.59 6.12 -7.94
C ILE A 140 15.08 6.17 -8.22
N TRP A 141 15.84 6.70 -7.27
CA TRP A 141 17.27 6.90 -7.42
C TRP A 141 18.05 5.59 -7.26
N PRO A 142 19.27 5.49 -7.80
CA PRO A 142 20.09 4.30 -7.62
C PRO A 142 20.29 3.87 -6.17
N ASN A 143 20.45 4.83 -5.26
CA ASN A 143 20.61 4.58 -3.82
C ASN A 143 19.31 4.18 -3.10
N THR A 144 18.15 4.25 -3.74
CA THR A 144 16.90 3.72 -3.20
C THR A 144 16.93 2.20 -3.24
N SER A 145 17.27 1.57 -2.12
CA SER A 145 17.39 0.11 -1.98
C SER A 145 16.12 -0.57 -1.46
N LEU A 146 15.14 0.20 -0.97
CA LEU A 146 13.82 -0.29 -0.58
C LEU A 146 12.70 0.57 -1.18
N VAL A 147 11.73 -0.07 -1.81
CA VAL A 147 10.51 0.57 -2.31
C VAL A 147 9.30 -0.10 -1.68
N ILE A 148 8.46 0.70 -1.03
CA ILE A 148 7.13 0.26 -0.60
C ILE A 148 6.14 0.71 -1.67
N ILE A 149 5.63 -0.22 -2.47
CA ILE A 149 4.52 0.08 -3.37
C ILE A 149 3.21 -0.03 -2.60
N GLU A 150 2.40 1.03 -2.59
CA GLU A 150 1.11 1.05 -1.90
C GLU A 150 -0.05 1.18 -2.90
N GLY A 151 -1.14 0.45 -2.67
CA GLY A 151 -2.24 0.41 -3.63
C GLY A 151 -3.37 -0.54 -3.24
N SER A 152 -4.54 -0.36 -3.82
CA SER A 152 -5.73 -1.15 -3.46
C SER A 152 -5.67 -2.59 -3.99
N TRP A 153 -5.09 -2.80 -5.17
CA TRP A 153 -5.24 -4.04 -5.94
C TRP A 153 -3.98 -4.92 -5.96
N LEU A 154 -2.93 -4.56 -5.21
CA LEU A 154 -1.63 -5.23 -5.25
C LEU A 154 -1.66 -6.70 -4.79
N LEU A 155 -2.66 -7.09 -4.01
CA LEU A 155 -2.86 -8.45 -3.49
C LEU A 155 -4.22 -9.04 -3.92
N LEU A 156 -4.75 -8.58 -5.06
CA LEU A 156 -6.02 -9.10 -5.61
C LEU A 156 -5.79 -10.45 -6.30
N ASP A 157 -6.54 -11.48 -5.89
CA ASP A 157 -6.57 -12.80 -6.52
C ASP A 157 -7.46 -12.79 -7.77
N GLN A 158 -6.98 -12.08 -8.78
CA GLN A 158 -7.61 -12.00 -10.10
C GLN A 158 -6.54 -11.61 -11.13
N GLU A 159 -6.55 -12.26 -12.29
CA GLU A 159 -5.70 -11.83 -13.40
C GLU A 159 -6.00 -10.36 -13.81
N PRO A 160 -4.97 -9.56 -14.14
CA PRO A 160 -3.53 -9.89 -14.09
C PRO A 160 -2.87 -9.61 -12.73
N TRP A 161 -3.62 -9.13 -11.74
CA TRP A 161 -3.12 -8.63 -10.45
C TRP A 161 -2.47 -9.69 -9.56
N ASN A 162 -2.97 -10.92 -9.64
CA ASN A 162 -2.53 -12.08 -8.86
C ASN A 162 -1.05 -12.45 -9.05
N VAL A 163 -0.35 -11.92 -10.07
CA VAL A 163 1.10 -12.11 -10.24
C VAL A 163 1.96 -11.17 -9.40
N ILE A 164 1.41 -10.03 -8.95
CA ILE A 164 2.15 -8.99 -8.22
C ILE A 164 2.80 -9.51 -6.93
N PRO A 165 2.13 -10.32 -6.07
CA PRO A 165 2.75 -10.84 -4.86
C PRO A 165 4.09 -11.55 -5.10
N ALA A 166 4.22 -12.29 -6.21
CA ALA A 166 5.45 -13.01 -6.55
C ALA A 166 6.59 -12.08 -7.02
N LEU A 167 6.27 -10.83 -7.39
CA LEU A 167 7.25 -9.80 -7.78
C LEU A 167 7.79 -9.04 -6.57
N CYS A 168 7.18 -9.18 -5.39
CA CYS A 168 7.61 -8.53 -4.16
C CYS A 168 8.45 -9.46 -3.26
N ASP A 169 9.20 -8.87 -2.34
CA ASP A 169 9.97 -9.59 -1.31
C ASP A 169 9.14 -9.80 -0.03
N ASP A 170 8.13 -8.96 0.20
CA ASP A 170 7.15 -9.13 1.29
C ASP A 170 5.81 -8.48 0.92
N THR A 171 4.72 -8.95 1.55
CA THR A 171 3.36 -8.47 1.27
C THR A 171 2.59 -8.13 2.54
N TRP A 172 2.10 -6.90 2.62
CA TRP A 172 1.37 -6.36 3.77
C TRP A 172 -0.04 -5.98 3.36
N PHE A 173 -0.99 -6.21 4.26
CA PHE A 173 -2.36 -5.78 4.10
C PHE A 173 -2.81 -4.98 5.33
N ILE A 174 -3.20 -3.72 5.12
CA ILE A 174 -3.90 -2.93 6.13
C ILE A 174 -5.39 -3.05 5.90
N ASP A 175 -6.10 -3.67 6.84
CA ASP A 175 -7.54 -3.75 6.83
C ASP A 175 -8.14 -2.62 7.67
N VAL A 176 -9.43 -2.36 7.52
CA VAL A 176 -10.20 -1.40 8.30
C VAL A 176 -11.63 -1.89 8.38
N GLU A 177 -12.31 -1.62 9.49
CA GLU A 177 -13.74 -1.94 9.58
C GLU A 177 -14.53 -1.18 8.49
N PRO A 178 -15.44 -1.84 7.73
CA PRO A 178 -16.13 -1.22 6.60
C PRO A 178 -16.88 0.08 6.91
N SER A 179 -17.57 0.17 8.04
CA SER A 179 -18.29 1.39 8.43
C SER A 179 -17.34 2.56 8.73
N LEU A 180 -16.19 2.28 9.35
CA LEU A 180 -15.12 3.25 9.57
C LEU A 180 -14.48 3.70 8.24
N ALA A 181 -14.22 2.76 7.33
CA ALA A 181 -13.70 3.07 6.00
C ALA A 181 -14.64 4.02 5.26
N ARG A 182 -15.94 3.68 5.25
CA ARG A 182 -17.00 4.47 4.65
C ARG A 182 -17.05 5.89 5.22
N ALA A 183 -17.02 6.02 6.54
CA ALA A 183 -17.03 7.33 7.21
C ALA A 183 -15.81 8.18 6.82
N ARG A 184 -14.61 7.59 6.81
CA ARG A 184 -13.36 8.26 6.40
C ARG A 184 -13.40 8.72 4.94
N ILE A 185 -13.87 7.86 4.04
CA ILE A 185 -13.99 8.16 2.61
C ILE A 185 -14.97 9.31 2.39
N ALA A 186 -16.16 9.25 2.99
CA ALA A 186 -17.17 10.29 2.87
C ALA A 186 -16.66 11.64 3.39
N LYS A 187 -16.01 11.64 4.57
CA LYS A 187 -15.36 12.83 5.12
C LYS A 187 -14.34 13.43 4.16
N ARG A 188 -13.49 12.59 3.54
CA ARG A 188 -12.49 13.03 2.55
C ARG A 188 -13.13 13.60 1.29
N HIS A 189 -14.23 13.01 0.79
CA HIS A 189 -14.95 13.53 -0.38
C HIS A 189 -15.50 14.93 -0.14
N VAL A 190 -16.07 15.20 1.05
CA VAL A 190 -16.52 16.55 1.43
C VAL A 190 -15.34 17.51 1.57
N GLN A 191 -14.27 17.12 2.27
CA GLN A 191 -13.09 17.96 2.46
C GLN A 191 -12.38 18.33 1.15
N ALA A 192 -12.37 17.41 0.19
CA ALA A 192 -11.79 17.61 -1.13
C ALA A 192 -12.72 18.38 -2.10
N GLY A 193 -13.93 18.76 -1.66
CA GLY A 193 -14.92 19.42 -2.51
C GLY A 193 -15.46 18.54 -3.64
N ILE A 194 -15.31 17.21 -3.52
CA ILE A 194 -15.80 16.24 -4.51
C ILE A 194 -17.33 16.13 -4.42
N GLU A 195 -17.87 16.17 -3.20
CA GLU A 195 -19.31 16.16 -2.93
C GLU A 195 -19.69 17.30 -1.99
N GLY A 196 -20.87 17.89 -2.21
CA GLY A 196 -21.31 19.11 -1.50
C GLY A 196 -21.77 18.87 -0.06
N ASP A 197 -22.12 17.64 0.30
CA ASP A 197 -22.60 17.28 1.63
C ASP A 197 -22.27 15.82 1.98
N MET A 198 -22.39 15.50 3.28
CA MET A 198 -22.07 14.17 3.80
C MET A 198 -22.98 13.07 3.24
N SER A 199 -24.25 13.36 2.96
CA SER A 199 -25.20 12.35 2.45
C SER A 199 -24.82 11.92 1.04
N ARG A 200 -24.45 12.88 0.16
CA ARG A 200 -23.94 12.59 -1.19
C ARG A 200 -22.58 11.92 -1.15
N ALA A 201 -21.69 12.36 -0.28
CA ALA A 201 -20.37 11.75 -0.08
C ALA A 201 -20.47 10.28 0.35
N ILE A 202 -21.42 9.98 1.24
CA ILE A 202 -21.76 8.63 1.67
C ILE A 202 -22.27 7.79 0.49
N LEU A 203 -23.25 8.30 -0.27
CA LEU A 203 -23.80 7.57 -1.42
C LEU A 203 -22.72 7.27 -2.46
N ARG A 204 -21.84 8.23 -2.72
CA ARG A 204 -20.68 8.06 -3.62
C ARG A 204 -19.74 6.97 -3.10
N ALA A 205 -19.41 6.99 -1.80
CA ALA A 205 -18.57 5.95 -1.20
C ALA A 205 -19.19 4.56 -1.35
N ASP A 206 -20.50 4.42 -1.07
CA ASP A 206 -21.22 3.15 -1.13
C ASP A 206 -21.26 2.55 -2.54
N THR A 207 -21.45 3.40 -3.56
CA THR A 207 -21.59 2.99 -4.96
C THR A 207 -20.25 2.80 -5.69
N ASN A 208 -19.14 3.28 -5.13
CA ASN A 208 -17.82 3.10 -5.72
C ASN A 208 -16.80 2.46 -4.78
N ASP A 209 -16.32 3.24 -3.80
CA ASP A 209 -15.20 2.88 -2.93
C ASP A 209 -15.47 1.62 -2.08
N MET A 210 -16.69 1.47 -1.55
CA MET A 210 -17.05 0.34 -0.69
C MET A 210 -17.17 -0.96 -1.48
N ILE A 211 -17.69 -0.92 -2.72
CA ILE A 211 -17.70 -2.06 -3.65
C ILE A 211 -16.26 -2.51 -3.94
N ASN A 212 -15.35 -1.55 -4.13
CA ASN A 212 -13.93 -1.86 -4.33
C ASN A 212 -13.34 -2.52 -3.08
N GLY A 213 -13.62 -1.96 -1.90
CA GLY A 213 -13.17 -2.51 -0.62
C GLY A 213 -13.65 -3.95 -0.37
N GLU A 214 -14.91 -4.26 -0.72
CA GLU A 214 -15.45 -5.62 -0.61
C GLU A 214 -14.78 -6.59 -1.59
N LYS A 215 -14.57 -6.17 -2.85
CA LYS A 215 -13.85 -6.97 -3.83
C LYS A 215 -12.43 -7.31 -3.39
N ILE A 216 -11.71 -6.33 -2.83
CA ILE A 216 -10.35 -6.52 -2.30
C ILE A 216 -10.34 -7.57 -1.20
N ARG A 217 -11.29 -7.50 -0.25
CA ARG A 217 -11.35 -8.44 0.87
C ARG A 217 -11.76 -9.85 0.45
N SER A 218 -12.79 -9.96 -0.40
CA SER A 218 -13.34 -11.24 -0.85
C SER A 218 -12.38 -12.03 -1.76
N ARG A 219 -11.42 -11.35 -2.40
CA ARG A 219 -10.42 -11.94 -3.30
C ARG A 219 -8.99 -11.58 -2.87
N LEU A 220 -8.72 -11.61 -1.57
CA LEU A 220 -7.41 -11.27 -1.04
C LEU A 220 -6.46 -12.47 -1.11
N VAL A 221 -5.35 -12.34 -1.85
CA VAL A 221 -4.21 -13.25 -1.71
C VAL A 221 -3.67 -13.13 -0.28
N ALA A 222 -3.39 -14.25 0.38
CA ALA A 222 -2.91 -14.24 1.76
C ALA A 222 -1.63 -13.40 1.91
N PRO A 223 -1.67 -12.26 2.64
CA PRO A 223 -0.49 -11.43 2.84
C PRO A 223 0.43 -12.07 3.89
N ASN A 224 1.72 -11.77 3.81
CA ASN A 224 2.69 -12.14 4.84
C ASN A 224 2.43 -11.44 6.18
N LEU A 225 1.82 -10.24 6.13
CA LEU A 225 1.48 -9.46 7.31
C LEU A 225 0.09 -8.82 7.18
N ARG A 226 -0.73 -8.93 8.23
CA ARG A 226 -1.98 -8.16 8.35
C ARG A 226 -1.89 -7.13 9.47
N VAL A 227 -2.40 -5.94 9.20
CA VAL A 227 -2.49 -4.87 10.19
C VAL A 227 -3.91 -4.31 10.19
N GLN A 228 -4.44 -4.04 11.38
CA GLN A 228 -5.78 -3.47 11.53
C GLN A 228 -5.70 -1.96 11.69
N SER A 229 -6.36 -1.20 10.81
CA SER A 229 -6.53 0.24 10.91
C SER A 229 -7.66 0.55 11.88
N VAL A 230 -7.39 1.40 12.87
CA VAL A 230 -8.33 1.72 13.95
C VAL A 230 -8.51 3.23 14.09
N GLU A 231 -9.65 3.64 14.65
CA GLU A 231 -9.90 5.01 15.09
C GLU A 231 -9.39 5.20 16.52
N THR A 232 -8.96 6.42 16.85
CA THR A 232 -8.58 6.74 18.23
C THR A 232 -9.86 7.08 18.99
N THR A 233 -10.25 6.27 19.96
CA THR A 233 -11.18 6.68 21.01
C THR A 233 -10.40 6.87 22.32
N ASP A 234 -10.81 7.85 23.13
CA ASP A 234 -10.18 8.13 24.43
C ASP A 234 -10.13 6.90 25.36
N ALA A 235 -11.03 5.93 25.18
CA ALA A 235 -11.08 4.68 25.93
C ALA A 235 -9.95 3.69 25.58
N ALA A 236 -9.40 3.72 24.36
CA ALA A 236 -8.35 2.79 23.93
C ALA A 236 -6.95 3.15 24.45
N LEU A 237 -6.79 4.33 25.08
CA LEU A 237 -5.52 4.79 25.64
C LEU A 237 -5.14 4.10 26.97
N ASN A 238 -6.08 3.36 27.58
CA ASN A 238 -5.92 2.73 28.90
C ASN A 238 -5.73 1.20 28.86
N ALA A 239 -5.71 0.57 27.68
CA ALA A 239 -5.48 -0.88 27.56
C ALA A 239 -3.99 -1.17 27.29
N THR A 240 -3.32 -1.84 28.23
CA THR A 240 -1.91 -2.26 28.13
C THR A 240 -1.75 -3.38 27.09
N PRO A 241 -0.87 -3.26 26.08
CA PRO A 241 -0.62 -4.36 25.15
C PRO A 241 0.61 -5.15 25.59
N ALA A 242 0.43 -6.15 26.45
CA ALA A 242 1.47 -7.10 26.85
C ALA A 242 1.16 -8.50 26.29
N SER A 243 1.27 -8.70 24.96
CA SER A 243 1.48 -10.03 24.36
C SER A 243 1.83 -10.04 22.87
N ALA A 244 1.64 -8.94 22.13
CA ALA A 244 1.76 -8.94 20.66
C ALA A 244 3.20 -8.96 20.11
N ALA A 245 4.23 -8.67 20.92
CA ALA A 245 5.58 -8.40 20.41
C ALA A 245 6.36 -9.65 19.95
N ILE A 246 5.98 -10.87 20.37
CA ILE A 246 6.80 -12.08 20.18
C ILE A 246 6.59 -12.73 18.79
N ASN A 247 5.44 -12.53 18.13
CA ASN A 247 5.12 -13.17 16.85
C ASN A 247 5.52 -12.37 15.59
N LEU A 248 6.01 -11.14 15.75
CA LEU A 248 6.41 -10.27 14.65
C LEU A 248 7.82 -10.56 14.09
N ILE A 249 8.68 -11.13 14.93
CA ILE A 249 10.12 -11.28 14.67
C ILE A 249 10.42 -12.66 14.04
N SER A 250 9.59 -13.67 14.28
CA SER A 250 9.87 -15.07 13.95
C SER A 250 9.46 -15.51 12.54
N SER A 251 8.76 -14.70 11.76
CA SER A 251 8.17 -15.11 10.46
C SER A 251 9.00 -14.66 9.24
N ILE A 252 10.33 -14.67 9.31
CA ILE A 252 11.19 -14.46 8.15
C ILE A 252 11.21 -15.77 7.33
N PRO A 253 10.80 -15.79 6.05
CA PRO A 253 10.91 -17.00 5.24
C PRO A 253 12.39 -17.32 5.01
N GLY A 254 12.92 -18.36 5.67
CA GLY A 254 14.34 -18.71 5.55
C GLY A 254 14.87 -19.83 6.46
N SER A 255 14.21 -20.18 7.57
CA SER A 255 14.51 -21.42 8.29
C SER A 255 13.60 -22.55 7.81
N ARG A 256 14.19 -23.67 7.41
CA ARG A 256 13.47 -24.85 6.94
C ARG A 256 12.69 -25.52 8.09
N ASN A 257 11.49 -25.99 7.74
CA ASN A 257 10.54 -26.86 8.46
C ASN A 257 9.45 -26.15 9.29
N ASP A 258 8.32 -25.81 8.65
CA ASP A 258 6.98 -26.33 9.05
C ASP A 258 5.87 -25.92 8.06
N PRO A 259 4.89 -26.78 7.72
CA PRO A 259 3.77 -26.46 6.85
C PRO A 259 2.56 -25.97 7.69
N ALA A 260 2.55 -24.68 8.05
CA ALA A 260 1.34 -23.91 8.38
C ALA A 260 1.73 -22.45 8.68
N ALA A 261 1.82 -21.61 7.65
CA ALA A 261 2.04 -20.18 7.85
C ALA A 261 0.74 -19.53 8.36
N VAL A 262 0.58 -19.50 9.68
CA VAL A 262 -0.42 -18.66 10.35
C VAL A 262 0.07 -17.21 10.23
N GLY A 263 -0.61 -16.41 9.40
CA GLY A 263 -0.27 -14.99 9.22
C GLY A 263 -0.28 -14.25 10.55
N SER A 264 0.77 -13.45 10.82
CA SER A 264 0.83 -12.63 12.03
C SER A 264 -0.08 -11.40 11.88
N VAL A 265 -0.85 -11.11 12.93
CA VAL A 265 -1.74 -9.94 13.01
C VAL A 265 -1.11 -8.93 13.96
N ILE A 266 -0.85 -7.72 13.47
CA ILE A 266 -0.48 -6.58 14.33
C ILE A 266 -1.74 -5.77 14.62
N SER A 267 -1.98 -5.49 15.91
CA SER A 267 -3.06 -4.61 16.34
C SER A 267 -2.70 -3.13 16.08
N GLY A 268 -3.46 -2.47 15.19
CA GLY A 268 -3.69 -1.02 15.21
C GLY A 268 -2.71 -0.14 14.44
N LEU A 269 -3.04 0.26 13.21
CA LEU A 269 -2.51 1.45 12.51
C LEU A 269 -3.47 2.62 12.72
N ARG A 270 -2.95 3.76 13.18
CA ARG A 270 -3.75 4.97 13.42
C ARG A 270 -3.66 5.88 12.21
N VAL A 271 -4.80 6.25 11.65
CA VAL A 271 -4.92 7.04 10.41
C VAL A 271 -5.81 8.23 10.67
#